data_AF-A0A1S6JJU2-F1
#
_entry.id   AF-A0A1S6JJU2-F1
#
_cell.length_a   1.000
_cell.length_b   1.000
_cell.length_c   1.000
_cell.angle_alpha   90.00
_cell.angle_beta   90.00
_cell.angle_gamma   90.00
#
_symmetry.space_group_name_H-M   'P 1'
#
loop_
_entity.id
_entity.type
_entity.pdbx_description
1 polymer ?
#
loop_
_entity_poly.entity_id
_entity_poly.type
_entity_poly.pdbx_seq_one_letter_code
_entity_poly.pdbx_strand_id
1 'polypeptide(L)'
;MAVLCLVFGIVLALGQAVVARHRAAGGADLAALAAADHWARGGTAACARADRVARAQGVRLVRCVLTGQVSDVTAASGRGPFAAEVRARAGPATDVRAPGDQPPGVPAPDAPPTGVPAPVSR
;
A
#
# COMPACT_ATOMS: atom_id res chain seq x y z
N MET A 1 0.95 -48.28 2.89
CA MET A 1 -0.13 -47.35 2.47
C MET A 1 -0.51 -46.35 3.56
N ALA A 2 -0.80 -46.78 4.80
CA ALA A 2 -1.18 -45.86 5.89
C ALA A 2 -0.19 -44.69 6.13
N VAL A 3 1.11 -44.95 6.10
CA VAL A 3 2.15 -43.90 6.27
C VAL A 3 2.09 -42.85 5.16
N LEU A 4 1.93 -43.27 3.90
CA LEU A 4 1.80 -42.35 2.76
C LEU A 4 0.54 -41.50 2.87
N CYS A 5 -0.58 -42.09 3.28
CA CYS A 5 -1.82 -41.37 3.53
C CYS A 5 -1.65 -40.32 4.64
N LEU A 6 -0.94 -40.66 5.72
CA LEU A 6 -0.68 -39.74 6.82
C LEU A 6 0.19 -38.55 6.36
N VAL A 7 1.30 -38.84 5.68
CA VAL A 7 2.21 -37.80 5.16
C VAL A 7 1.49 -36.90 4.17
N PHE A 8 0.71 -37.47 3.25
CA PHE A 8 -0.08 -36.70 2.29
C PHE A 8 -1.10 -35.81 2.99
N GLY A 9 -1.82 -36.32 4.00
CA GLY A 9 -2.75 -35.55 4.81
C GLY A 9 -2.06 -34.36 5.52
N ILE A 10 -0.88 -34.58 6.09
CA ILE A 10 -0.07 -33.53 6.73
C ILE A 10 0.35 -32.46 5.70
N VAL A 11 0.87 -32.88 4.55
CA VAL A 11 1.29 -31.95 3.47
C VAL A 11 0.11 -31.12 2.97
N LEU A 12 -1.06 -31.73 2.76
CA LEU A 12 -2.27 -31.01 2.39
C LEU A 12 -2.70 -30.00 3.45
N ALA A 13 -2.71 -30.40 4.73
CA ALA A 13 -3.05 -29.51 5.83
C ALA A 13 -2.11 -28.30 5.91
N LEU A 14 -0.80 -28.53 5.74
CA LEU A 14 0.20 -27.46 5.66
C LEU A 14 -0.04 -26.55 4.46
N GLY A 15 -0.34 -27.12 3.29
CA GLY A 15 -0.69 -26.36 2.08
C GLY A 15 -1.89 -25.43 2.32
N GLN A 16 -2.96 -25.94 2.94
CA GLN A 16 -4.13 -25.12 3.27
C GLN A 16 -3.79 -24.00 4.25
N ALA A 17 -2.96 -24.27 5.25
CA ALA A 17 -2.51 -23.27 6.21
C ALA A 17 -1.70 -22.14 5.54
N VAL A 18 -0.78 -22.50 4.63
CA VAL A 18 0.05 -21.53 3.90
C VAL A 18 -0.80 -20.68 2.96
N VAL A 19 -1.73 -21.28 2.21
CA VAL A 19 -2.63 -20.54 1.31
C VAL A 19 -3.52 -19.58 2.08
N ALA A 20 -4.04 -19.98 3.25
CA ALA A 20 -4.80 -19.08 4.12
C ALA A 20 -3.95 -17.88 4.54
N ARG A 21 -2.73 -18.11 5.04
CA ARG A 21 -1.82 -17.04 5.45
C ARG A 21 -1.47 -16.09 4.31
N HIS A 22 -1.15 -16.60 3.12
CA HIS A 22 -0.83 -15.75 1.97
C HIS A 22 -1.99 -14.87 1.55
N ARG A 23 -3.22 -15.39 1.58
CA ARG A 23 -4.41 -14.58 1.31
C ARG A 23 -4.62 -13.50 2.36
N ALA A 24 -4.43 -13.80 3.65
CA ALA A 24 -4.49 -12.79 4.72
C ALA A 24 -3.48 -11.67 4.50
N ALA A 25 -2.22 -12.01 4.19
CA ALA A 25 -1.17 -11.03 3.97
C ALA A 25 -1.47 -10.13 2.76
N GLY A 26 -1.73 -10.72 1.59
CA GLY A 26 -2.00 -9.94 0.37
C GLY A 26 -3.26 -9.07 0.47
N GLY A 27 -4.30 -9.55 1.15
CA GLY A 27 -5.49 -8.75 1.43
C GLY A 27 -5.24 -7.60 2.41
N ALA A 28 -4.42 -7.82 3.45
CA ALA A 28 -4.05 -6.79 4.41
C ALA A 28 -3.25 -5.65 3.77
N ASP A 29 -2.28 -5.98 2.91
CA ASP A 29 -1.42 -4.99 2.25
C ASP A 29 -2.22 -4.09 1.28
N LEU A 30 -3.11 -4.67 0.47
CA LEU A 30 -3.97 -3.90 -0.43
C LEU A 30 -5.00 -3.06 0.33
N ALA A 31 -5.53 -3.57 1.43
CA ALA A 31 -6.43 -2.82 2.29
C ALA A 31 -5.71 -1.64 2.97
N ALA A 32 -4.46 -1.83 3.41
CA ALA A 32 -3.63 -0.78 3.99
C ALA A 32 -3.29 0.30 2.95
N LEU A 33 -2.85 -0.07 1.73
CA LEU A 33 -2.60 0.90 0.66
C LEU A 33 -3.87 1.70 0.30
N ALA A 34 -5.02 1.01 0.17
CA ALA A 34 -6.28 1.68 -0.15
C ALA A 34 -6.78 2.63 0.97
N ALA A 35 -6.47 2.34 2.23
CA ALA A 35 -6.72 3.25 3.36
C ALA A 35 -5.75 4.43 3.33
N ALA A 36 -4.47 4.17 3.06
CA ALA A 36 -3.45 5.19 2.94
C ALA A 36 -3.82 6.18 1.83
N ASP A 37 -4.13 5.76 0.60
CA ASP A 37 -4.48 6.67 -0.52
C ASP A 37 -5.64 7.61 -0.23
N HIS A 38 -6.51 7.24 0.71
CA HIS A 38 -7.72 7.98 1.05
C HIS A 38 -7.66 8.63 2.43
N TRP A 39 -6.48 8.74 3.03
CA TRP A 39 -6.26 9.40 4.32
C TRP A 39 -6.85 10.83 4.33
N ALA A 40 -6.72 11.55 3.21
CA ALA A 40 -7.22 12.93 3.05
C ALA A 40 -8.75 13.05 3.09
N ARG A 41 -9.50 11.96 2.87
CA ARG A 41 -10.97 11.93 2.95
C ARG A 41 -11.49 11.62 4.36
N GLY A 42 -10.59 11.46 5.34
CA GLY A 42 -10.92 11.13 6.73
C GLY A 42 -10.89 9.63 7.04
N GLY A 43 -10.62 9.30 8.30
CA GLY A 43 -10.38 7.91 8.75
C GLY A 43 -11.55 6.96 8.55
N THR A 44 -12.80 7.43 8.69
CA THR A 44 -14.00 6.62 8.48
C THR A 44 -14.17 6.20 7.03
N ALA A 45 -14.01 7.14 6.09
CA ALA A 45 -14.09 6.87 4.65
C ALA A 45 -12.94 5.97 4.17
N ALA A 46 -11.73 6.18 4.70
CA ALA A 46 -10.56 5.34 4.43
C ALA A 46 -10.77 3.89 4.91
N CYS A 47 -11.19 3.68 6.15
CA CYS A 47 -11.46 2.34 6.69
C CYS A 47 -12.63 1.65 5.96
N ALA A 48 -13.68 2.38 5.57
CA ALA A 48 -14.76 1.81 4.76
C ALA A 48 -14.26 1.34 3.38
N ARG A 49 -13.28 2.03 2.79
CA ARG A 49 -12.66 1.59 1.53
C ARG A 49 -11.79 0.35 1.73
N ALA A 50 -10.99 0.32 2.80
CA ALA A 50 -10.19 -0.85 3.17
C ALA A 50 -11.05 -2.09 3.40
N ASP A 51 -12.20 -1.97 4.07
CA ASP A 51 -13.15 -3.08 4.26
C ASP A 51 -13.68 -3.62 2.93
N ARG A 52 -14.03 -2.74 1.97
CA ARG A 52 -14.46 -3.17 0.63
C ARG A 52 -13.36 -3.95 -0.10
N VAL A 53 -12.11 -3.51 0.01
CA VAL A 53 -10.95 -4.20 -0.60
C VAL A 53 -10.68 -5.54 0.08
N ALA A 54 -10.69 -5.57 1.41
CA ALA A 54 -10.52 -6.79 2.20
C ALA A 54 -11.56 -7.86 1.81
N ARG A 55 -12.84 -7.47 1.73
CA ARG A 55 -13.92 -8.38 1.31
C ARG A 55 -13.77 -8.87 -0.12
N ALA A 56 -13.35 -7.99 -1.04
CA ALA A 56 -13.08 -8.38 -2.42
C ALA A 56 -11.94 -9.42 -2.52
N GLN A 57 -10.97 -9.35 -1.60
CA GLN A 57 -9.87 -10.32 -1.49
C GLN A 57 -10.24 -11.57 -0.68
N GLY A 58 -11.48 -11.70 -0.21
CA GLY A 58 -11.93 -12.84 0.59
C GLY A 58 -11.35 -12.88 2.00
N VAL A 59 -10.90 -11.74 2.53
CA VAL A 59 -10.39 -11.59 3.90
C VAL A 59 -11.31 -10.68 4.70
N ARG A 60 -11.34 -10.87 6.03
CA ARG A 60 -12.16 -10.08 6.94
C ARG A 60 -11.31 -9.02 7.62
N LEU A 61 -11.74 -7.76 7.57
CA LEU A 61 -11.10 -6.67 8.30
C LEU A 61 -11.40 -6.82 9.80
N VAL A 62 -10.38 -6.96 10.63
CA VAL A 62 -10.52 -7.09 12.09
C VAL A 62 -10.34 -5.73 12.77
N ARG A 63 -9.38 -4.94 12.29
CA ARG A 63 -9.06 -3.63 12.85
C ARG A 63 -8.55 -2.69 11.77
N CYS A 64 -8.93 -1.42 11.87
CA CYS A 64 -8.42 -0.35 11.02
C CYS A 64 -8.21 0.90 11.88
N VAL A 65 -6.99 1.41 11.92
CA VAL A 65 -6.61 2.61 12.66
C VAL A 65 -5.80 3.51 11.73
N LEU A 66 -6.17 4.78 11.60
CA LEU A 66 -5.35 5.78 10.92
C LEU A 66 -4.63 6.64 11.96
N THR A 67 -3.33 6.83 11.78
CA THR A 67 -2.48 7.73 12.56
C THR A 67 -1.88 8.76 11.61
N GLY A 68 -2.53 9.91 11.47
CA GLY A 68 -2.17 10.91 10.46
C GLY A 68 -2.34 10.33 9.06
N GLN A 69 -1.23 10.26 8.31
CA GLN A 69 -1.20 9.69 6.95
C GLN A 69 -0.96 8.17 6.93
N VAL A 70 -0.61 7.56 8.06
CA VAL A 70 -0.29 6.13 8.14
C VAL A 70 -1.52 5.33 8.55
N SER A 71 -1.88 4.34 7.75
CA SER A 71 -2.95 3.38 8.05
C SER A 71 -2.37 2.09 8.63
N ASP A 72 -3.07 1.54 9.61
CA ASP A 72 -2.74 0.31 10.34
C ASP A 72 -3.95 -0.61 10.26
N VAL A 73 -3.84 -1.67 9.47
CA VAL A 73 -4.93 -2.56 9.12
C VAL A 73 -4.59 -3.97 9.55
N THR A 74 -5.53 -4.63 10.22
CA THR A 74 -5.42 -6.04 10.56
C THR A 74 -6.52 -6.79 9.82
N ALA A 75 -6.13 -7.74 8.98
CA ALA A 75 -7.03 -8.59 8.23
C ALA A 75 -6.84 -10.05 8.63
N ALA A 76 -7.92 -10.80 8.61
CA ALA A 76 -7.90 -12.22 8.90
C ALA A 76 -8.47 -13.05 7.74
N SER A 77 -7.93 -14.24 7.55
CA SER A 77 -8.37 -15.19 6.53
C SER A 77 -8.59 -16.56 7.16
N GLY A 78 -9.22 -17.46 6.40
CA GLY A 78 -9.49 -18.83 6.84
C GLY A 78 -10.60 -18.93 7.90
N ARG A 79 -10.91 -20.18 8.28
CA ARG A 79 -11.89 -20.55 9.30
C ARG A 79 -11.34 -21.72 10.12
N GLY A 80 -11.71 -21.80 11.39
CA GLY A 80 -11.29 -22.90 12.29
C GLY A 80 -9.77 -22.94 12.51
N PRO A 81 -9.12 -24.11 12.54
CA PRO A 81 -7.71 -24.27 12.91
C PRO A 81 -6.72 -23.63 11.92
N PHE A 82 -7.20 -23.17 10.76
CA PHE A 82 -6.41 -22.49 9.74
C PHE A 82 -6.70 -20.99 9.67
N ALA A 83 -7.35 -20.42 10.69
CA ALA A 83 -7.54 -18.99 10.79
C ALA A 83 -6.18 -18.30 10.96
N ALA A 84 -5.90 -17.31 10.11
CA ALA A 84 -4.71 -16.48 10.18
C ALA A 84 -5.11 -15.02 10.29
N GLU A 85 -4.39 -14.28 11.14
CA GLU A 85 -4.54 -12.84 11.31
C GLU A 85 -3.20 -12.18 10.97
N VAL A 86 -3.23 -11.14 10.13
CA VAL A 86 -2.05 -10.44 9.66
C VAL A 86 -2.29 -8.95 9.79
N ARG A 87 -1.30 -8.26 10.36
CA ARG A 87 -1.28 -6.81 10.51
C ARG A 87 -0.37 -6.20 9.45
N ALA A 88 -0.89 -5.25 8.70
CA ALA A 88 -0.18 -4.47 7.69
C ALA A 88 -0.26 -2.98 8.04
N ARG A 89 0.81 -2.24 7.76
CA ARG A 89 0.89 -0.80 7.98
C ARG A 89 1.40 -0.12 6.72
N ALA A 90 0.68 0.88 6.23
CA ALA A 90 1.02 1.60 5.01
C ALA A 90 0.85 3.11 5.18
N GLY A 91 1.80 3.88 4.67
CA GLY A 91 1.72 5.34 4.54
C GLY A 91 1.73 5.75 3.07
N PRO A 92 1.46 7.02 2.75
CA PRO A 92 1.54 7.52 1.38
C PRO A 92 2.95 7.33 0.82
N ALA A 93 3.04 7.15 -0.49
CA ALA A 93 4.32 7.20 -1.17
C ALA A 93 4.95 8.58 -0.91
N THR A 94 6.04 8.61 -0.15
CA THR A 94 6.88 9.80 -0.10
C THR A 94 7.57 9.88 -1.44
N ASP A 95 7.51 11.03 -2.11
CA ASP A 95 8.30 11.31 -3.32
C ASP A 95 9.80 11.24 -2.96
N VAL A 96 10.34 10.02 -2.89
CA VAL A 96 11.77 9.79 -2.86
C VAL A 96 12.22 10.01 -4.29
N ARG A 97 12.53 11.27 -4.61
CA ARG A 97 13.20 11.58 -5.87
C ARG A 97 14.51 10.81 -5.88
N ALA A 98 14.62 9.80 -6.73
CA ALA A 98 15.89 9.12 -6.95
C ALA A 98 16.91 10.19 -7.41
N PRO A 99 18.16 10.17 -6.91
CA PRO A 99 19.20 11.13 -7.32
C PRO A 99 19.51 11.19 -8.82
N GLY A 100 18.87 10.36 -9.66
CA GLY A 100 19.02 10.33 -11.12
C GLY A 100 17.80 10.81 -11.93
N ASP A 101 16.66 11.12 -11.31
CA ASP A 101 15.44 11.59 -12.01
C ASP A 101 15.39 13.11 -12.18
N GLN A 102 16.55 13.77 -12.24
CA GLN A 102 16.63 15.14 -12.70
C GLN A 102 16.53 15.06 -14.25
N PRO A 103 15.41 15.47 -14.87
CA PRO A 103 15.38 15.62 -16.32
C PRO A 103 16.56 16.53 -16.72
N PRO A 104 17.31 16.21 -17.80
CA PRO A 104 18.43 17.05 -18.24
C PRO A 104 17.90 18.47 -18.34
N GLY A 105 18.50 19.36 -17.55
CA GLY A 105 18.01 20.72 -17.37
C GLY A 105 17.74 21.33 -18.73
N VAL A 106 16.49 21.75 -18.95
CA VAL A 106 16.24 22.67 -20.05
C VAL A 106 17.13 23.87 -19.77
N PRO A 107 18.02 24.29 -20.68
CA PRO A 107 18.70 25.55 -20.50
C PRO A 107 17.60 26.60 -20.32
N ALA A 108 17.64 27.33 -19.22
CA ALA A 108 16.76 28.47 -19.01
C ALA A 108 16.90 29.36 -20.26
N PRO A 109 15.79 29.77 -20.91
CA PRO A 109 15.88 30.69 -22.02
C PRO A 109 16.61 31.94 -21.52
N ASP A 110 17.75 32.25 -22.15
CA ASP A 110 18.55 33.43 -21.88
C ASP A 110 17.61 34.64 -21.81
N ALA A 111 17.54 35.24 -20.62
CA ALA A 111 16.83 36.50 -20.45
C ALA A 111 17.44 37.53 -21.42
N PRO A 112 16.64 38.25 -22.21
CA PRO A 112 17.18 39.25 -23.12
C PRO A 112 17.90 40.33 -22.30
N PRO A 113 19.10 40.79 -22.74
CA PRO A 113 19.82 41.82 -22.02
C PRO A 113 19.00 43.11 -21.98
N THR A 114 18.50 43.46 -20.79
CA THR A 114 17.94 44.78 -20.50
C THR A 114 19.08 45.79 -20.53
N GLY A 115 19.27 46.46 -21.66
CA GLY A 115 20.34 47.45 -21.81
C GLY A 115 20.25 48.25 -23.10
N VAL A 116 19.16 48.99 -23.29
CA VAL A 116 19.16 50.13 -24.22
C VAL A 116 19.40 51.40 -23.39
N PRO A 117 20.58 52.03 -23.43
CA PRO A 117 20.78 53.34 -22.81
C PRO A 117 20.03 54.41 -23.60
N ALA A 118 19.29 55.27 -22.89
CA ALA A 118 18.53 56.38 -23.44
C ALA A 118 19.43 57.45 -24.08
N PRO A 119 18.98 58.16 -25.14
CA PRO A 119 19.74 59.24 -25.75
C PRO A 119 19.80 60.47 -24.83
N VAL A 120 21.00 60.96 -24.54
CA VAL A 120 21.23 62.20 -23.80
C VAL A 120 21.18 63.38 -24.78
N SER A 121 20.19 64.24 -24.61
CA SER A 121 20.11 65.54 -25.30
C SER A 121 20.70 66.64 -24.44
N ARG A 122 21.84 67.23 -24.86
CA ARG A 122 22.16 68.65 -24.62
C ARG A 122 23.26 69.15 -25.54
#